data_AF-A0A5B8I872-F1
#
_entry.id   AF-A0A5B8I872-F1
#
_cell.length_a   1.000
_cell.length_b   1.000
_cell.length_c   1.000
_cell.angle_alpha   90.00
_cell.angle_beta   90.00
_cell.angle_gamma   90.00
#
_symmetry.space_group_name_H-M   'P 1'
#
loop_
_entity.id
_entity.type
_entity.pdbx_description
1 polymer ?
#
loop_
_entity_poly.entity_id
_entity_poly.type
_entity_poly.pdbx_seq_one_letter_code
_entity_poly.pdbx_strand_id
1 'polypeptide(L)'
;MSNSSESDTAFDDFLTLSALLTGFSRFELTGTGLAHDYFTWLQQAAAIPFRQLQHDFSAQPDDEAIRLNWLQATVLTSSSLGPVTRSLLRLWYTGQWVPVSPAPNDTATFLSDAAWREALIWQAIHAHPQAIRQQEFGAWAEPPTAEWGAHE
;
A
#
# COMPACT_ATOMS: atom_id res chain seq x y z
N MET A 1 9.15 -26.99 10.34
CA MET A 1 8.62 -26.86 8.96
C MET A 1 7.23 -26.21 8.93
N SER A 2 6.45 -26.21 10.02
CA SER A 2 5.12 -25.58 10.03
C SER A 2 5.11 -24.04 10.03
N ASN A 3 6.09 -23.37 10.66
CA ASN A 3 6.09 -21.90 10.73
C ASN A 3 6.35 -21.20 9.39
N SER A 4 7.08 -21.84 8.46
CA SER A 4 7.42 -21.23 7.17
C SER A 4 6.18 -21.13 6.26
N SER A 5 5.36 -22.18 6.19
CA SER A 5 4.15 -22.17 5.35
C SER A 5 3.08 -21.20 5.84
N GLU A 6 2.98 -21.02 7.16
CA GLU A 6 2.05 -20.05 7.76
C GLU A 6 2.52 -18.61 7.49
N SER A 7 3.82 -18.33 7.59
CA SER A 7 4.35 -17.00 7.23
C SER A 7 4.20 -16.69 5.74
N ASP A 8 4.37 -17.70 4.88
CA ASP A 8 4.22 -17.54 3.42
C ASP A 8 2.77 -17.20 3.07
N THR A 9 1.80 -17.91 3.68
CA THR A 9 0.37 -17.62 3.50
C THR A 9 0.00 -16.22 4.00
N ALA A 10 0.49 -15.84 5.19
CA ALA A 10 0.22 -14.53 5.77
C ALA A 10 0.80 -13.37 4.92
N PHE A 11 1.93 -13.60 4.27
CA PHE A 11 2.53 -12.64 3.34
C PHE A 11 1.74 -12.55 2.02
N ASP A 12 1.28 -13.68 1.49
CA ASP A 12 0.43 -13.70 0.30
C ASP A 12 -0.92 -12.99 0.52
N ASP A 13 -1.54 -13.19 1.69
CA ASP A 13 -2.73 -12.46 2.12
C ASP A 13 -2.45 -10.96 2.22
N PHE A 14 -1.31 -10.57 2.79
CA PHE A 14 -0.89 -9.16 2.86
C PHE A 14 -0.72 -8.54 1.47
N LEU A 15 -0.13 -9.25 0.51
CA LEU A 15 0.01 -8.77 -0.86
C LEU A 15 -1.35 -8.63 -1.54
N THR A 16 -2.26 -9.59 -1.33
CA THR A 16 -3.61 -9.54 -1.90
C THR A 16 -4.43 -8.39 -1.32
N LEU A 17 -4.40 -8.23 0.00
CA LEU A 17 -4.97 -7.08 0.71
C LEU A 17 -4.41 -5.75 0.18
N SER A 18 -3.09 -5.66 0.04
CA SER A 18 -2.43 -4.44 -0.45
C SER A 18 -2.81 -4.11 -1.89
N ALA A 19 -2.93 -5.13 -2.75
CA ALA A 19 -3.37 -4.96 -4.13
C ALA A 19 -4.80 -4.40 -4.21
N LEU A 20 -5.71 -4.99 -3.44
CA LEU A 20 -7.10 -4.52 -3.33
C LEU A 20 -7.21 -3.08 -2.81
N LEU A 21 -6.42 -2.73 -1.79
CA LEU A 21 -6.44 -1.39 -1.21
C LEU A 21 -5.88 -0.33 -2.17
N THR A 22 -4.80 -0.65 -2.86
CA THR A 22 -4.05 0.33 -3.66
C THR A 22 -4.55 0.42 -5.10
N GLY A 23 -5.17 -0.64 -5.63
CA GLY A 23 -5.51 -0.78 -7.05
C GLY A 23 -4.33 -1.22 -7.93
N PHE A 24 -3.14 -1.40 -7.36
CA PHE A 24 -1.97 -1.92 -8.05
C PHE A 24 -1.91 -3.44 -7.96
N SER A 25 -1.41 -4.10 -9.00
CA SER A 25 -1.27 -5.56 -9.02
C SER A 25 -0.22 -6.06 -8.01
N ARG A 26 -0.34 -7.33 -7.58
CA ARG A 26 0.69 -7.99 -6.76
C ARG A 26 2.08 -7.90 -7.39
N PHE A 27 2.16 -8.02 -8.73
CA PHE A 27 3.40 -7.90 -9.46
C PHE A 27 4.03 -6.51 -9.29
N GLU A 28 3.26 -5.45 -9.49
CA GLU A 28 3.73 -4.06 -9.30
C GLU A 28 4.18 -3.81 -7.86
N LEU A 29 3.39 -4.27 -6.88
CA LEU A 29 3.75 -4.12 -5.46
C LEU A 29 5.05 -4.87 -5.11
N THR A 30 5.24 -6.09 -5.60
CA THR A 30 6.51 -6.82 -5.39
C THR A 30 7.67 -6.19 -6.16
N GLY A 31 7.40 -5.59 -7.32
CA GLY A 31 8.38 -4.91 -8.16
C GLY A 31 9.02 -3.69 -7.49
N THR A 32 8.34 -3.08 -6.51
CA THR A 32 8.93 -2.01 -5.67
C THR A 32 10.10 -2.50 -4.81
N GLY A 33 10.19 -3.81 -4.54
CA GLY A 33 11.12 -4.38 -3.58
C GLY A 33 10.77 -4.11 -2.11
N LEU A 34 9.67 -3.41 -1.80
CA LEU A 34 9.32 -2.94 -0.45
C LEU A 34 8.30 -3.83 0.27
N ALA A 35 7.68 -4.79 -0.43
CA ALA A 35 6.56 -5.57 0.12
C ALA A 35 6.91 -6.29 1.43
N HIS A 36 8.08 -6.96 1.50
CA HIS A 36 8.51 -7.67 2.70
C HIS A 36 8.86 -6.70 3.84
N ASP A 37 9.48 -5.56 3.52
CA ASP A 37 9.83 -4.53 4.51
C ASP A 37 8.57 -3.94 5.13
N TYR A 38 7.55 -3.64 4.31
CA TYR A 38 6.27 -3.12 4.79
C TYR A 38 5.51 -4.15 5.61
N PHE A 39 5.49 -5.40 5.16
CA PHE A 39 4.89 -6.49 5.94
C PHE A 39 5.53 -6.62 7.32
N THR A 40 6.86 -6.69 7.37
CA THR A 40 7.62 -6.79 8.62
C THR A 40 7.40 -5.57 9.51
N TRP A 41 7.36 -4.37 8.91
CA TRP A 41 7.09 -3.14 9.63
C TRP A 41 5.72 -3.16 10.30
N LEU A 42 4.66 -3.55 9.60
CA LEU A 42 3.31 -3.62 10.17
C LEU A 42 3.20 -4.65 11.31
N GLN A 43 3.89 -5.79 11.19
CA GLN A 43 3.95 -6.78 12.26
C GLN A 43 4.55 -6.23 13.56
N GLN A 44 5.42 -5.23 13.47
CA GLN A 44 6.09 -4.62 14.63
C GLN A 44 5.37 -3.36 15.11
N ALA A 45 5.14 -2.40 14.21
CA ALA A 45 4.60 -1.08 14.53
C ALA A 45 3.08 -1.08 14.79
N ALA A 46 2.36 -2.09 14.29
CA ALA A 46 0.90 -2.20 14.40
C ALA A 46 0.45 -3.64 14.68
N ALA A 47 1.25 -4.40 15.44
CA ALA A 47 1.11 -5.85 15.62
C ALA A 47 -0.33 -6.34 15.90
N ILE A 48 -1.02 -5.71 16.85
CA ILE A 48 -2.38 -6.12 17.27
C ILE A 48 -3.41 -5.84 16.16
N PRO A 49 -3.63 -4.58 15.73
CA PRO A 49 -4.63 -4.30 14.70
C PRO A 49 -4.28 -4.92 13.35
N PHE A 50 -2.99 -5.10 13.03
CA PHE A 50 -2.58 -5.77 11.80
C PHE A 50 -2.89 -7.27 11.82
N ARG A 51 -2.59 -7.99 12.91
CA ARG A 51 -2.97 -9.41 13.03
C ARG A 51 -4.47 -9.61 12.96
N GLN A 52 -5.25 -8.72 13.58
CA GLN A 52 -6.71 -8.77 13.49
C GLN A 52 -7.17 -8.57 12.04
N LEU A 53 -6.60 -7.59 11.34
CA LEU A 53 -6.91 -7.35 9.92
C LEU A 53 -6.57 -8.57 9.04
N GLN A 54 -5.43 -9.21 9.26
CA GLN A 54 -5.04 -10.42 8.52
C GLN A 54 -5.99 -11.58 8.78
N HIS A 55 -6.35 -11.81 10.05
CA HIS A 55 -7.31 -12.84 10.43
C HIS A 55 -8.68 -12.61 9.79
N ASP A 56 -9.18 -11.37 9.82
CA ASP A 56 -10.51 -11.06 9.28
C ASP A 56 -10.53 -11.10 7.75
N PHE A 57 -9.40 -10.79 7.12
CA PHE A 57 -9.21 -10.91 5.67
C PHE A 57 -9.18 -12.38 5.23
N SER A 58 -8.43 -13.24 5.91
CA SER A 58 -8.36 -14.68 5.56
C SER A 58 -9.69 -15.41 5.78
N ALA A 59 -10.55 -14.88 6.66
CA ALA A 59 -11.92 -15.36 6.85
C ALA A 59 -12.89 -14.90 5.74
N GLN A 60 -12.53 -13.93 4.90
CA GLN A 60 -13.37 -13.52 3.77
C GLN A 60 -13.34 -14.57 2.65
N PRO A 61 -14.48 -14.77 1.94
CA PRO A 61 -14.50 -15.58 0.73
C PRO A 61 -13.40 -15.17 -0.25
N ASP A 62 -12.84 -16.14 -0.96
CA ASP A 62 -11.82 -15.89 -1.99
C ASP A 62 -12.47 -15.36 -3.28
N ASP A 63 -13.03 -14.17 -3.17
CA ASP A 63 -13.67 -13.41 -4.24
C ASP A 63 -13.28 -11.94 -4.10
N GLU A 64 -12.76 -11.38 -5.19
CA GLU A 64 -12.20 -10.04 -5.20
C GLU A 64 -13.25 -8.96 -4.91
N ALA A 65 -14.45 -9.08 -5.49
CA ALA A 65 -15.51 -8.09 -5.34
C ALA A 65 -16.07 -8.11 -3.91
N ILE A 66 -16.23 -9.29 -3.32
CA ILE A 66 -16.65 -9.44 -1.92
C ILE A 66 -15.61 -8.83 -0.98
N ARG A 67 -14.33 -9.16 -1.17
CA ARG A 67 -13.24 -8.63 -0.33
C ARG A 67 -13.11 -7.12 -0.44
N LEU A 68 -13.19 -6.58 -1.66
CA LEU A 68 -13.13 -5.14 -1.89
C LEU A 68 -14.30 -4.40 -1.21
N ASN A 69 -15.52 -4.91 -1.37
CA ASN A 69 -16.70 -4.34 -0.70
C ASN A 69 -16.57 -4.40 0.83
N TRP A 70 -16.06 -5.52 1.39
CA TRP A 70 -15.80 -5.63 2.82
C TRP A 70 -14.75 -4.61 3.31
N LEU A 71 -13.65 -4.44 2.58
CA LEU A 71 -12.62 -3.44 2.90
C LEU A 71 -13.23 -2.02 2.95
N GLN A 72 -14.01 -1.67 1.94
CA GLN A 72 -14.59 -0.33 1.80
C GLN A 72 -15.69 -0.06 2.83
N ALA A 73 -16.66 -0.97 2.96
CA ALA A 73 -17.84 -0.76 3.79
C ALA A 73 -17.57 -1.02 5.29
N THR A 74 -16.63 -1.91 5.63
CA THR A 74 -16.42 -2.40 7.00
C THR A 74 -15.07 -1.99 7.58
N VAL A 75 -13.97 -2.28 6.87
CA VAL A 75 -12.62 -2.09 7.44
C VAL A 75 -12.25 -0.63 7.52
N LEU A 76 -12.45 0.14 6.44
CA LEU A 76 -12.10 1.56 6.42
C LEU A 76 -12.99 2.38 7.38
N THR A 77 -14.24 1.99 7.59
CA THR A 77 -15.17 2.68 8.50
C THR A 77 -15.00 2.26 9.96
N SER A 78 -14.30 1.14 10.22
CA SER A 78 -14.03 0.65 11.56
C SER A 78 -13.14 1.59 12.37
N SER A 79 -13.51 1.82 13.63
CA SER A 79 -12.69 2.57 14.60
C SER A 79 -11.44 1.80 15.03
N SER A 80 -11.44 0.46 14.93
CA SER A 80 -10.30 -0.39 15.33
C SER A 80 -9.36 -0.71 14.17
N LEU A 81 -9.91 -1.03 12.99
CA LEU A 81 -9.13 -1.47 11.82
C LEU A 81 -8.89 -0.35 10.80
N GLY A 82 -9.74 0.67 10.79
CA GLY A 82 -9.62 1.79 9.87
C GLY A 82 -8.30 2.54 10.00
N PRO A 83 -7.80 2.85 11.22
CA PRO A 83 -6.53 3.55 11.37
C PRO A 83 -5.33 2.79 10.79
N VAL A 84 -5.17 1.49 11.08
CA VAL A 84 -4.04 0.70 10.54
C VAL A 84 -4.13 0.56 9.02
N THR A 85 -5.34 0.40 8.48
CA THR A 85 -5.57 0.26 7.03
C THR A 85 -5.24 1.55 6.28
N ARG A 86 -5.60 2.72 6.84
CA ARG A 86 -5.21 4.02 6.28
C ARG A 86 -3.71 4.27 6.39
N SER A 87 -3.07 3.87 7.48
CA SER A 87 -1.62 3.96 7.63
C SER A 87 -0.89 3.09 6.60
N LEU A 88 -1.40 1.88 6.32
CA LEU A 88 -0.87 1.02 5.25
C LEU A 88 -1.03 1.66 3.86
N LEU A 89 -2.21 2.20 3.55
CA LEU A 89 -2.45 2.93 2.31
C LEU A 89 -1.47 4.09 2.14
N ARG A 90 -1.32 4.91 3.18
CA ARG A 90 -0.37 6.03 3.15
C ARG A 90 1.06 5.54 2.98
N LEU A 91 1.44 4.45 3.64
CA LEU A 91 2.75 3.87 3.51
C LEU A 91 3.04 3.45 2.06
N TRP A 92 2.12 2.75 1.40
CA TRP A 92 2.26 2.38 -0.01
C TRP A 92 2.35 3.59 -0.94
N TYR A 93 1.45 4.57 -0.77
CA TYR A 93 1.38 5.70 -1.68
C TYR A 93 2.51 6.70 -1.49
N THR A 94 2.99 6.92 -0.27
CA THR A 94 3.94 8.01 0.01
C THR A 94 5.27 7.53 0.58
N GLY A 95 5.43 6.24 0.89
CA GLY A 95 6.60 5.72 1.60
C GLY A 95 6.70 6.16 3.07
N GLN A 96 5.65 6.82 3.59
CA GLN A 96 5.64 7.36 4.95
C GLN A 96 4.75 6.55 5.86
N TRP A 97 5.26 6.22 7.03
CA TRP A 97 4.48 5.65 8.11
C TRP A 97 3.83 6.73 8.97
N VAL A 98 2.57 6.51 9.32
CA VAL A 98 1.86 7.26 10.37
C VAL A 98 1.42 6.28 11.43
N PRO A 99 1.75 6.51 12.71
CA PRO A 99 1.28 5.66 13.79
C PRO A 99 -0.24 5.53 13.81
N VAL A 100 -0.74 4.33 14.11
CA VAL A 100 -2.18 4.00 14.17
C VAL A 100 -2.91 4.84 15.22
N SER A 101 -2.21 5.22 16.29
CA SER A 101 -2.68 6.11 17.35
C SER A 101 -1.61 7.18 17.59
N PRO A 102 -1.55 8.24 16.76
CA PRO A 102 -0.50 9.23 16.84
C PRO A 102 -0.66 10.09 18.10
N ALA A 103 0.43 10.30 18.82
CA ALA A 103 0.52 11.36 19.83
C ALA A 103 0.47 12.74 19.13
N PRO A 104 0.17 13.85 19.84
CA PRO A 104 0.07 15.18 19.24
C PRO A 104 1.31 15.64 18.46
N ASN A 105 2.49 15.09 18.78
CA ASN A 105 3.77 15.44 18.15
C ASN A 105 4.27 14.34 17.20
N ASP A 106 3.52 13.25 17.02
CA ASP A 106 3.90 12.22 16.07
C ASP A 106 3.71 12.75 14.66
N THR A 107 4.80 12.73 13.91
CA THR A 107 4.82 13.14 12.51
C THR A 107 5.02 11.91 11.63
N ALA A 108 4.60 12.03 10.37
CA ALA A 108 4.82 10.98 9.40
C ALA A 108 6.32 10.85 9.09
N THR A 109 6.83 9.62 9.09
CA THR A 109 8.26 9.34 8.87
C THR A 109 8.45 8.45 7.66
N PHE A 110 9.47 8.72 6.84
CA PHE A 110 9.86 7.80 5.78
C PHE A 110 10.51 6.55 6.39
N LEU A 111 10.15 5.36 5.89
CA LEU A 111 10.79 4.12 6.34
C LEU A 111 12.21 3.96 5.79
N SER A 112 12.46 4.46 4.58
CA SER A 112 13.76 4.43 3.94
C SER A 112 13.79 5.37 2.72
N ASP A 113 14.98 5.63 2.18
CA ASP A 113 15.11 6.31 0.89
C ASP A 113 14.41 5.53 -0.22
N ALA A 114 14.50 4.19 -0.21
CA ALA A 114 13.80 3.34 -1.17
C ALA A 114 12.27 3.51 -1.08
N ALA A 115 11.72 3.63 0.13
CA ALA A 115 10.30 3.87 0.36
C ALA A 115 9.81 5.17 -0.31
N TRP A 116 10.62 6.23 -0.30
CA TRP A 116 10.28 7.47 -1.00
C TRP A 116 10.40 7.33 -2.53
N ARG A 117 11.42 6.62 -3.03
CA ARG A 117 11.68 6.47 -4.47
C ARG A 117 10.62 5.61 -5.17
N GLU A 118 10.23 4.51 -4.54
CA GLU A 118 9.32 3.52 -5.11
C GLU A 118 7.87 3.73 -4.62
N ALA A 119 7.57 4.90 -4.04
CA ALA A 119 6.23 5.24 -3.58
C ALA A 119 5.23 5.22 -4.75
N LEU A 120 4.07 4.60 -4.55
CA LEU A 120 3.09 4.39 -5.63
C LEU A 120 2.51 5.69 -6.18
N ILE A 121 2.54 6.80 -5.43
CA ILE A 121 2.08 8.10 -5.91
C ILE A 121 2.76 8.50 -7.20
N TRP A 122 4.05 8.17 -7.39
CA TRP A 122 4.78 8.52 -8.61
C TRP A 122 4.17 7.83 -9.83
N GLN A 123 3.89 6.52 -9.73
CA GLN A 123 3.23 5.78 -10.80
C GLN A 123 1.79 6.26 -11.01
N ALA A 124 1.04 6.48 -9.93
CA ALA A 124 -0.36 6.90 -9.99
C ALA A 124 -0.58 8.25 -10.67
N ILE A 125 0.39 9.17 -10.57
CA ILE A 125 0.33 10.48 -11.23
C ILE A 125 1.16 10.53 -12.52
N HIS A 126 1.66 9.37 -13.00
CA HIS A 126 2.53 9.25 -14.18
C HIS A 126 3.78 10.16 -14.11
N ALA A 127 4.40 10.24 -12.93
CA ALA A 127 5.61 11.01 -12.67
C ALA A 127 6.76 10.12 -12.14
N HIS A 128 7.87 10.77 -11.82
CA HIS A 128 9.02 10.14 -11.19
C HIS A 128 9.41 10.92 -9.94
N PRO A 129 10.03 10.26 -8.93
CA PRO A 129 10.60 10.96 -7.80
C PRO A 129 11.60 12.03 -8.28
N GLN A 130 11.52 13.19 -7.64
CA GLN A 130 12.43 14.32 -7.90
C GLN A 130 13.89 13.85 -7.73
N ALA A 131 14.83 14.42 -8.48
CA ALA A 131 16.28 14.17 -8.34
C ALA A 131 16.84 12.77 -8.71
N ILE A 132 16.07 11.83 -9.29
CA ILE A 132 16.58 10.47 -9.61
C ILE A 132 16.58 10.13 -11.09
N ARG A 133 15.62 10.65 -11.88
CA ARG A 133 15.64 10.47 -13.34
C ARG A 133 15.61 11.83 -13.99
N GLN A 134 16.70 12.17 -14.66
CA GLN A 134 16.79 13.38 -15.47
C GLN A 134 15.80 13.20 -16.62
N GLN A 135 14.64 13.86 -16.55
CA GLN A 135 13.86 14.10 -17.76
C GLN A 135 14.70 14.97 -18.69
N GLU A 136 14.56 14.74 -20.01
CA GLU A 136 15.18 15.63 -20.98
C GLU A 136 14.68 17.06 -20.77
N PHE A 137 15.58 18.03 -20.92
CA PHE A 137 15.20 19.44 -20.86
C PHE A 137 14.10 19.71 -21.89
N GLY A 138 12.96 20.23 -21.45
CA GLY A 138 11.82 20.50 -22.33
C GLY A 138 10.68 19.48 -22.27
N ALA A 139 10.77 18.41 -21.47
CA ALA A 139 9.65 17.46 -21.27
C ALA A 139 8.35 18.13 -20.78
N TRP A 140 8.45 19.30 -20.14
CA TRP A 140 7.31 20.12 -19.69
C TRP A 140 6.64 20.93 -20.81
N ALA A 141 7.22 20.96 -22.01
CA ALA A 141 6.67 21.70 -23.15
C ALA A 141 5.57 20.91 -23.88
N GLU A 142 5.54 19.58 -23.72
CA GLU A 142 4.51 18.73 -24.29
C GLU A 142 3.33 18.58 -23.30
N PRO A 143 2.08 18.74 -23.76
CA PRO A 143 0.93 18.47 -22.92
C PRO A 143 0.90 16.97 -22.56
N PRO A 144 0.44 16.61 -21.35
CA PRO A 144 0.32 15.21 -20.98
C PRO A 144 -0.66 14.50 -21.92
N THR A 145 -0.27 13.32 -22.41
CA THR A 145 -1.13 12.48 -23.23
C THR A 145 -2.23 11.90 -22.33
N ALA A 146 -3.40 12.53 -22.32
CA ALA A 146 -4.56 11.97 -21.65
C ALA A 146 -5.18 10.89 -22.55
N GLU A 147 -5.01 9.61 -22.20
CA GLU A 147 -5.71 8.49 -22.84
C GLU A 147 -7.14 8.30 -22.30
N TRP A 148 -7.76 9.35 -21.77
CA TRP A 148 -9.15 9.34 -21.34
C TRP A 148 -10.08 9.74 -22.50
N GLY A 149 -10.52 8.74 -23.26
CA GLY A 149 -11.71 8.82 -24.11
C GLY A 149 -11.45 9.09 -25.60
N ALA A 150 -11.05 8.05 -26.34
CA ALA A 150 -11.21 7.97 -27.80
C ALA A 150 -12.11 6.79 -28.18
N HIS A 151 -13.25 6.69 -27.50
CA HIS A 151 -14.36 5.82 -27.86
C HIS A 151 -15.65 6.64 -27.85
N GLU A 152 -15.89 7.37 -28.94
CA GLU A 152 -17.23 7.81 -29.38
C GLU A 152 -17.41 7.39 -30.85
#